data_AF-A0A8J3HG39-F1
#
_entry.id   AF-A0A8J3HG39-F1
#
_cell.length_a   1.000
_cell.length_b   1.000
_cell.length_c   1.000
_cell.angle_alpha   90.00
_cell.angle_beta   90.00
_cell.angle_gamma   90.00
#
_symmetry.space_group_name_H-M   'P 1'
#
loop_
_entity.id
_entity.type
_entity.pdbx_description
1 polymer ?
#
loop_
_entity_poly.entity_id
_entity_poly.type
_entity_poly.pdbx_seq_one_letter_code
_entity_poly.pdbx_strand_id
1 'polypeptide(L)'
;MRVELALPQEPELLDVELVDADRGEPLPAATGSRCRLGTPVVHRAKADDGRLLVAVALPCGFTGGPEPVTRAALTAALRSRDGSAVHPVAYGLSPARLAHATGSRPAALAFEVSWTPAVKVEFGTPAEPVHAEYYLRAYGEGASEVTWKFRETTTARVDGVEWLAMVVVADPSAGGEAELAVTASVRRAGGDVAAYRAKLPDHLARLRLTD
;
A
#
# COMPACT_ATOMS: atom_id res chain seq x y z
N MET A 1 -4.82 -10.01 20.32
CA MET A 1 -6.08 -9.87 19.57
C MET A 1 -5.83 -10.22 18.12
N ARG A 2 -6.70 -11.01 17.48
CA ARG A 2 -6.59 -11.38 16.07
C ARG A 2 -7.61 -10.60 15.25
N VAL A 3 -7.17 -10.01 14.15
CA VAL A 3 -8.04 -9.34 13.18
C VAL A 3 -7.93 -10.06 11.84
N GLU A 4 -9.06 -10.49 11.31
CA GLU A 4 -9.14 -11.16 10.02
C GLU A 4 -9.85 -10.28 8.99
N LEU A 5 -9.25 -10.14 7.81
CA LEU A 5 -9.87 -9.47 6.66
C LEU A 5 -10.12 -10.51 5.59
N ALA A 6 -11.39 -10.72 5.29
CA ALA A 6 -11.80 -11.39 4.07
C ALA A 6 -11.56 -10.45 2.89
N LEU A 7 -10.75 -10.89 1.94
CA LEU A 7 -10.45 -10.12 0.73
C LEU A 7 -11.24 -10.69 -0.45
N PRO A 8 -11.77 -9.83 -1.34
CA PRO A 8 -12.36 -10.31 -2.57
C PRO A 8 -11.28 -10.99 -3.40
N GLN A 9 -11.63 -12.12 -4.03
CA GLN A 9 -10.71 -12.81 -4.92
C GLN A 9 -10.28 -11.91 -6.09
N GLU A 10 -11.22 -11.16 -6.65
CA GLU A 10 -10.98 -10.20 -7.72
C GLU A 10 -11.35 -8.81 -7.23
N PRO A 11 -10.37 -7.98 -6.83
CA PRO A 11 -10.66 -6.59 -6.52
C PRO A 11 -11.09 -5.86 -7.79
N GLU A 12 -12.12 -5.03 -7.66
CA GLU A 12 -12.42 -4.03 -8.66
C GLU A 12 -11.30 -2.97 -8.66
N LEU A 13 -10.74 -2.68 -9.82
CA LEU A 13 -9.61 -1.77 -9.98
C LEU A 13 -9.98 -0.61 -10.89
N LEU A 14 -9.62 0.60 -10.47
CA LEU A 14 -9.76 1.83 -11.23
C LEU A 14 -8.41 2.24 -11.81
N ASP A 15 -8.36 2.55 -13.10
CA ASP A 15 -7.21 3.20 -13.72
C ASP A 15 -7.05 4.62 -13.13
N VAL A 16 -5.87 4.92 -12.57
CA VAL A 16 -5.54 6.26 -12.06
C VAL A 16 -4.58 6.95 -13.01
N GLU A 17 -4.85 8.23 -13.29
CA GLU A 17 -4.02 9.01 -14.20
C GLU A 17 -2.66 9.30 -13.56
N LEU A 18 -1.59 8.85 -14.22
CA LEU A 18 -0.23 9.25 -13.87
C LEU A 18 0.10 10.58 -14.56
N VAL A 19 0.56 11.56 -13.81
CA VAL A 19 1.05 12.84 -14.32
C VAL A 19 2.51 13.04 -13.97
N ASP A 20 3.25 13.59 -14.92
CA ASP A 20 4.66 13.93 -14.77
C ASP A 20 4.84 14.82 -13.54
N ALA A 21 5.76 14.44 -12.66
CA ALA A 21 5.91 15.10 -11.36
C ALA A 21 6.35 16.56 -11.51
N ASP A 22 7.13 16.87 -12.56
CA ASP A 22 7.70 18.21 -12.78
C ASP A 22 6.79 19.05 -13.68
N ARG A 23 6.24 18.45 -14.74
CA ARG A 23 5.47 19.17 -15.76
C ARG A 23 3.96 19.14 -15.53
N GLY A 24 3.46 18.19 -14.75
CA GLY A 24 2.02 17.96 -14.57
C GLY A 24 1.32 17.39 -15.80
N GLU A 25 2.06 17.04 -16.85
CA GLU A 25 1.53 16.47 -18.08
C GLU A 25 1.12 15.00 -17.88
N PRO A 26 0.00 14.53 -18.45
CA PRO A 26 -0.38 13.13 -18.37
C PRO A 26 0.68 12.20 -18.97
N LEU A 27 0.81 11.00 -18.40
CA LEU A 27 1.64 9.94 -18.96
C LEU A 27 1.16 9.62 -20.39
N PRO A 28 2.04 9.70 -21.41
CA PRO A 28 1.65 9.41 -22.78
C PRO A 28 1.08 8.00 -22.94
N ALA A 29 -0.04 7.87 -23.65
CA ALA A 29 -0.67 6.55 -23.89
C ALA A 29 0.27 5.56 -24.60
N ALA A 30 1.19 6.06 -25.44
CA ALA A 30 2.20 5.27 -26.14
C ALA A 30 3.16 4.51 -25.20
N THR A 31 3.28 4.93 -23.93
CA THR A 31 4.07 4.20 -22.93
C THR A 31 3.54 2.79 -22.68
N GLY A 32 2.22 2.60 -22.84
CA GLY A 32 1.48 1.42 -22.42
C GLY A 32 1.46 1.18 -20.90
N SER A 33 2.11 2.04 -20.12
CA SER A 33 2.19 1.90 -18.66
C SER A 33 0.94 2.43 -17.98
N ARG A 34 0.44 1.70 -16.98
CA ARG A 34 -0.76 2.06 -16.22
C ARG A 34 -0.56 1.84 -14.73
N CYS A 35 -1.28 2.63 -13.95
CA CYS A 35 -1.43 2.46 -12.51
C CYS A 35 -2.92 2.24 -12.20
N ARG A 36 -3.20 1.28 -11.32
CA ARG A 36 -4.54 0.90 -10.90
C ARG A 36 -4.62 0.81 -9.39
N LEU A 37 -5.69 1.32 -8.82
CA LEU A 37 -6.01 1.17 -7.40
C LEU A 37 -7.45 0.68 -7.29
N GLY A 38 -7.71 -0.26 -6.39
CA GLY A 38 -9.08 -0.66 -6.09
C GLY A 38 -9.62 -0.04 -4.83
N THR A 39 -10.89 -0.31 -4.57
CA THR A 39 -11.57 0.13 -3.36
C THR A 39 -10.94 -0.55 -2.14
N PRO A 40 -10.46 0.22 -1.15
CA PRO A 40 -9.91 -0.38 0.05
C PRO A 40 -10.99 -1.07 0.88
N VAL A 41 -10.63 -2.24 1.42
CA VAL A 41 -11.42 -2.97 2.41
C VAL A 41 -11.00 -2.51 3.79
N VAL A 42 -11.96 -2.01 4.58
CA VAL A 42 -11.72 -1.49 5.92
C VAL A 42 -12.52 -2.31 6.93
N HIS A 43 -11.82 -2.87 7.92
CA HIS A 43 -12.42 -3.58 9.04
C HIS A 43 -12.05 -2.90 10.35
N ARG A 44 -13.03 -2.71 11.24
CA ARG A 44 -12.86 -2.01 12.53
C ARG A 44 -13.16 -2.97 13.67
N ALA A 45 -12.28 -3.00 14.66
CA ALA A 45 -12.45 -3.77 15.88
C ALA A 45 -12.05 -2.91 17.08
N LYS A 46 -12.82 -3.01 18.17
CA LYS A 46 -12.48 -2.35 19.44
C LYS A 46 -11.57 -3.26 20.25
N ALA A 47 -10.51 -2.69 20.80
CA ALA A 47 -9.65 -3.38 21.76
C ALA A 47 -10.19 -3.19 23.19
N ASP A 48 -9.80 -4.09 24.10
CA ASP A 48 -10.23 -4.08 25.51
C ASP A 48 -9.78 -2.81 26.26
N ASP A 49 -8.70 -2.16 25.81
CA ASP A 49 -8.18 -0.90 26.37
C ASP A 49 -8.91 0.35 25.84
N GLY A 50 -9.99 0.17 25.07
CA GLY A 50 -10.79 1.23 24.49
C GLY A 50 -10.23 1.82 23.19
N ARG A 51 -9.05 1.39 22.73
CA ARG A 51 -8.52 1.82 21.43
C ARG A 51 -9.28 1.19 20.27
N LEU A 52 -9.23 1.85 19.12
CA LEU A 52 -9.77 1.30 17.88
C LEU A 52 -8.64 0.72 17.03
N LEU A 53 -8.80 -0.55 16.64
CA LEU A 53 -7.97 -1.21 15.65
C LEU A 53 -8.70 -1.19 14.31
N VAL A 54 -8.05 -0.60 13.31
CA VAL A 54 -8.59 -0.49 11.96
C VAL A 54 -7.64 -1.21 11.02
N ALA A 55 -8.09 -2.32 10.45
CA ALA A 55 -7.36 -3.00 9.43
C ALA A 55 -7.83 -2.52 8.05
N VAL A 56 -6.87 -2.16 7.21
CA VAL A 56 -7.09 -1.63 5.86
C VAL A 56 -6.34 -2.52 4.89
N ALA A 57 -7.00 -2.96 3.83
CA ALA A 57 -6.37 -3.64 2.70
C ALA A 57 -6.70 -2.90 1.40
N LEU A 58 -5.68 -2.56 0.63
CA LEU A 58 -5.78 -1.82 -0.62
C LEU A 58 -5.11 -2.62 -1.74
N PRO A 59 -5.85 -2.98 -2.80
CA PRO A 59 -5.25 -3.59 -3.98
C PRO A 59 -4.61 -2.49 -4.84
N CYS A 60 -3.34 -2.66 -5.15
CA CYS A 60 -2.56 -1.74 -5.97
C CYS A 60 -1.93 -2.51 -7.12
N GLY A 61 -2.12 -2.01 -8.34
CA GLY A 61 -1.63 -2.66 -9.53
C GLY A 61 -0.90 -1.73 -10.47
N PHE A 62 0.07 -2.30 -11.17
CA PHE A 62 0.79 -1.65 -12.25
C PHE A 62 0.71 -2.52 -13.49
N THR A 63 0.77 -1.90 -14.65
CA THR A 63 0.93 -2.64 -15.91
C THR A 63 2.03 -1.98 -16.70
N GLY A 64 3.03 -2.77 -17.10
CA GLY A 64 4.14 -2.30 -17.92
C GLY A 64 3.79 -2.39 -19.41
N GLY A 65 4.07 -1.33 -20.16
CA GLY A 65 4.05 -1.35 -21.61
C GLY A 65 5.47 -1.43 -22.22
N PRO A 66 5.65 -0.95 -23.47
CA PRO A 66 6.98 -0.75 -24.06
C PRO A 66 7.91 0.11 -23.19
N GLU A 67 7.34 1.05 -22.43
CA GLU A 67 8.05 1.88 -21.45
C GLU A 67 7.63 1.44 -20.04
N PRO A 68 8.35 0.53 -19.38
CA PRO A 68 7.87 -0.12 -18.16
C PRO A 68 7.99 0.77 -16.92
N VAL A 69 7.11 0.52 -15.94
CA VAL A 69 7.28 1.01 -14.57
C VAL A 69 8.47 0.27 -13.93
N THR A 70 9.45 1.02 -13.44
CA THR A 70 10.70 0.49 -12.85
C THR A 70 10.73 0.64 -11.34
N ARG A 71 9.99 1.61 -10.81
CA ARG A 71 9.78 1.85 -9.38
C ARG A 71 8.38 2.39 -9.17
N ALA A 72 7.78 2.10 -8.02
CA ALA A 72 6.57 2.77 -7.59
C ALA A 72 6.54 2.84 -6.06
N ALA A 73 5.74 3.74 -5.53
CA ALA A 73 5.46 3.78 -4.11
C ALA A 73 4.01 4.16 -3.87
N LEU A 74 3.34 3.43 -2.98
CA LEU A 74 2.09 3.86 -2.35
C LEU A 74 2.43 4.31 -0.94
N THR A 75 2.04 5.53 -0.60
CA THR A 75 2.17 6.11 0.73
C THR A 75 0.77 6.32 1.31
N ALA A 76 0.62 6.03 2.61
CA ALA A 76 -0.55 6.43 3.38
C ALA A 76 -0.10 7.28 4.57
N ALA A 77 -0.56 8.53 4.62
CA ALA A 77 -0.37 9.42 5.76
C ALA A 77 -1.61 9.33 6.67
N LEU A 78 -1.40 8.84 7.89
CA LEU A 78 -2.41 8.68 8.92
C LEU A 78 -2.55 9.99 9.69
N ARG A 79 -3.76 10.55 9.73
CA ARG A 79 -4.06 11.84 10.34
C ARG A 79 -5.25 11.74 11.29
N SER A 80 -5.23 12.60 12.30
CA SER A 80 -6.39 12.82 13.16
C SER A 80 -7.33 13.80 12.47
N ARG A 81 -8.63 13.55 12.54
CA ARG A 81 -9.63 14.39 11.86
C ARG A 81 -10.01 15.62 12.68
N ASP A 82 -9.86 15.55 13.99
CA ASP A 82 -10.11 16.65 14.93
C ASP A 82 -8.96 17.68 15.01
N GLY A 83 -7.86 17.46 14.28
CA GLY A 83 -6.65 18.30 14.34
C GLY A 83 -5.76 18.04 15.56
N SER A 84 -6.03 16.98 16.34
CA SER A 84 -5.17 16.54 17.44
C SER A 84 -3.76 16.20 16.95
N ALA A 85 -2.79 16.43 17.82
CA ALA A 85 -1.41 15.99 17.62
C ALA A 85 -1.23 14.46 17.77
N VAL A 86 -2.23 13.77 18.33
CA VAL A 86 -2.23 12.32 18.50
C VAL A 86 -2.79 11.67 17.25
N HIS A 87 -1.90 11.37 16.29
CA HIS A 87 -2.25 10.73 15.03
C HIS A 87 -2.38 9.20 15.15
N PRO A 88 -3.21 8.56 14.31
CA PRO A 88 -3.20 7.11 14.20
C PRO A 88 -1.80 6.63 13.77
N VAL A 89 -1.45 5.42 14.21
CA VAL A 89 -0.17 4.79 13.90
C VAL A 89 -0.39 3.43 13.27
N ALA A 90 0.43 3.09 12.29
CA ALA A 90 0.41 1.76 11.70
C ALA A 90 1.14 0.79 12.62
N TYR A 91 0.41 -0.17 13.16
CA TYR A 91 0.94 -1.19 14.06
C TYR A 91 1.55 -2.38 13.33
N GLY A 92 1.07 -2.69 12.12
CA GLY A 92 1.62 -3.77 11.31
C GLY A 92 1.37 -3.54 9.83
N LEU A 93 2.31 -3.99 9.00
CA LEU A 93 2.28 -3.82 7.54
C LEU A 93 2.41 -5.19 6.86
N SER A 94 1.62 -5.39 5.80
CA SER A 94 1.66 -6.59 4.99
C SER A 94 1.53 -6.22 3.51
N PRO A 95 2.28 -6.86 2.61
CA PRO A 95 3.51 -7.60 2.90
C PRO A 95 4.56 -6.65 3.45
N ALA A 96 5.30 -7.07 4.47
CA ALA A 96 6.45 -6.28 4.94
C ALA A 96 7.58 -6.29 3.91
N ARG A 97 7.82 -7.44 3.27
CA ARG A 97 8.80 -7.66 2.20
C ARG A 97 8.30 -8.76 1.26
N LEU A 98 8.60 -8.62 -0.03
CA LEU A 98 8.45 -9.68 -1.03
C LEU A 98 9.64 -9.65 -1.99
N ALA A 99 10.24 -10.80 -2.26
CA ALA A 99 11.30 -10.95 -3.25
C ALA A 99 10.78 -10.97 -4.70
N HIS A 100 9.54 -11.43 -4.90
CA HIS A 100 8.91 -11.58 -6.21
C HIS A 100 7.47 -11.09 -6.18
N ALA A 101 6.93 -10.71 -7.35
CA ALA A 101 5.52 -10.39 -7.49
C ALA A 101 4.69 -11.64 -7.18
N THR A 102 3.66 -11.50 -6.36
CA THR A 102 2.71 -12.58 -6.16
C THR A 102 1.70 -12.52 -7.29
N GLY A 103 1.71 -13.54 -8.16
CA GLY A 103 0.57 -13.75 -9.05
C GLY A 103 -0.64 -14.01 -8.17
N SER A 104 -1.46 -12.98 -7.94
CA SER A 104 -2.77 -12.93 -7.25
C SER A 104 -3.24 -14.29 -6.67
N ARG A 105 -3.43 -14.53 -5.36
CA ARG A 105 -4.36 -13.86 -4.42
C ARG A 105 -4.10 -14.35 -2.97
N PRO A 106 -4.00 -13.48 -1.95
CA PRO A 106 -4.35 -13.86 -0.58
C PRO A 106 -5.88 -13.94 -0.44
N ALA A 107 -6.40 -15.07 0.04
CA ALA A 107 -7.83 -15.24 0.31
C ALA A 107 -8.27 -14.55 1.62
N ALA A 108 -7.32 -14.34 2.54
CA ALA A 108 -7.52 -13.64 3.79
C ALA A 108 -6.19 -13.05 4.27
N LEU A 109 -6.26 -11.97 5.04
CA LEU A 109 -5.15 -11.47 5.83
C LEU A 109 -5.50 -11.58 7.31
N ALA A 110 -4.63 -12.18 8.09
CA ALA A 110 -4.76 -12.25 9.54
C ALA A 110 -3.63 -11.44 10.18
N PHE A 111 -4.01 -10.58 11.12
CA PHE A 111 -3.08 -9.80 11.92
C PHE A 111 -3.20 -10.23 13.38
N GLU A 112 -2.07 -10.56 14.00
CA GLU A 112 -2.00 -10.80 15.44
C GLU A 112 -1.37 -9.60 16.14
N VAL A 113 -2.15 -8.95 17.00
CA VAL A 113 -1.72 -7.80 17.79
C VAL A 113 -1.47 -8.28 19.22
N SER A 114 -0.23 -8.19 19.68
CA SER A 114 0.16 -8.47 21.07
C SER A 114 0.65 -7.21 21.76
N TRP A 115 0.11 -6.87 22.92
CA TRP A 115 0.53 -5.68 23.68
C TRP A 115 1.90 -5.85 24.37
N THR A 116 2.54 -7.00 24.20
CA THR A 116 3.96 -7.26 24.43
C THR A 116 4.74 -7.05 23.11
N PRO A 117 5.97 -6.51 23.13
CA PRO A 117 6.71 -6.05 21.94
C PRO A 117 7.20 -7.15 20.96
N ALA A 118 6.53 -8.29 20.90
CA ALA A 118 6.83 -9.37 19.97
C ALA A 118 5.65 -9.58 19.01
N VAL A 119 5.53 -8.71 18.01
CA VAL A 119 4.62 -8.95 16.89
C VAL A 119 5.15 -10.16 16.12
N LYS A 120 4.46 -11.30 16.23
CA LYS A 120 4.63 -12.43 15.31
C LYS A 120 3.57 -12.30 14.21
N VAL A 121 3.98 -11.77 13.07
CA VAL A 121 3.20 -11.93 11.85
C VAL A 121 3.66 -13.23 11.19
N GLU A 122 2.98 -14.34 11.49
CA GLU A 122 3.29 -15.63 10.86
C GLU A 122 2.64 -15.69 9.47
N PHE A 123 3.40 -15.29 8.45
CA PHE A 123 3.20 -15.78 7.10
C PHE A 123 4.09 -17.01 6.91
N GLY A 124 3.61 -18.02 6.20
CA GLY A 124 4.45 -19.11 5.72
C GLY A 124 5.45 -18.57 4.71
N THR A 125 6.56 -17.99 5.17
CA THR A 125 7.62 -17.47 4.31
C THR A 125 8.58 -18.62 4.00
N PRO A 126 8.77 -19.02 2.73
CA PRO A 126 9.89 -19.88 2.37
C PRO A 126 11.20 -19.17 2.75
N ALA A 127 12.17 -19.94 3.23
CA ALA A 127 13.46 -19.42 3.71
C ALA A 127 14.09 -18.45 2.68
N GLU A 128 14.28 -17.19 3.10
CA GLU A 128 14.69 -16.10 2.23
C GLU A 128 16.22 -16.12 2.04
N PRO A 129 16.75 -16.09 0.81
CA PRO A 129 18.19 -16.06 0.59
C PRO A 129 18.79 -14.70 0.99
N VAL A 130 19.99 -14.73 1.58
CA VAL A 130 20.73 -13.62 2.24
C VAL A 130 21.02 -12.40 1.32
N HIS A 131 20.76 -12.51 0.02
CA HIS A 131 20.99 -11.45 -0.99
C HIS A 131 19.79 -11.17 -1.90
N ALA A 132 18.57 -11.50 -1.50
CA ALA A 132 17.40 -11.23 -2.33
C ALA A 132 17.19 -9.72 -2.55
N GLU A 133 17.15 -9.31 -3.82
CA GLU A 133 16.57 -8.01 -4.19
C GLU A 133 15.08 -8.03 -3.87
N TYR A 134 14.61 -7.10 -3.04
CA TYR A 134 13.19 -7.02 -2.73
C TYR A 134 12.43 -6.33 -3.87
N TYR A 135 11.47 -7.05 -4.42
CA TYR A 135 10.46 -6.51 -5.33
C TYR A 135 9.56 -5.48 -4.62
N LEU A 136 9.14 -5.80 -3.40
CA LEU A 136 8.28 -4.95 -2.58
C LEU A 136 8.81 -4.87 -1.15
N ARG A 137 8.80 -3.68 -0.56
CA ARG A 137 9.12 -3.47 0.85
C ARG A 137 8.27 -2.38 1.48
N ALA A 138 7.74 -2.68 2.66
CA ALA A 138 7.00 -1.73 3.49
C ALA A 138 7.91 -1.00 4.48
N TYR A 139 7.53 0.22 4.82
CA TYR A 139 8.18 1.10 5.78
C TYR A 139 7.12 1.85 6.61
N GLY A 140 7.48 2.28 7.81
CA GLY A 140 6.60 3.11 8.66
C GLY A 140 5.79 2.34 9.70
N GLU A 141 6.16 1.09 10.01
CA GLU A 141 5.59 0.42 11.19
C GLU A 141 5.94 1.21 12.46
N GLY A 142 4.95 1.43 13.32
CA GLY A 142 5.01 2.32 14.46
C GLY A 142 4.88 3.81 14.13
N ALA A 143 4.68 4.20 12.87
CA ALA A 143 4.61 5.59 12.43
C ALA A 143 3.23 5.97 11.87
N SER A 144 3.00 7.28 11.75
CA SER A 144 1.81 7.85 11.09
C SER A 144 2.00 8.05 9.59
N GLU A 145 3.14 7.67 9.02
CA GLU A 145 3.35 7.65 7.57
C GLU A 145 3.90 6.29 7.19
N VAL A 146 3.17 5.58 6.34
CA VAL A 146 3.56 4.26 5.84
C VAL A 146 3.81 4.31 4.35
N THR A 147 4.72 3.49 3.86
CA THR A 147 4.99 3.41 2.43
C THR A 147 5.33 1.99 2.01
N TRP A 148 4.68 1.50 0.95
CA TRP A 148 5.09 0.31 0.21
C TRP A 148 5.85 0.76 -1.03
N LYS A 149 7.11 0.34 -1.14
CA LYS A 149 7.97 0.62 -2.30
C LYS A 149 8.11 -0.62 -3.16
N PHE A 150 7.77 -0.47 -4.43
CA PHE A 150 7.95 -1.44 -5.49
C PHE A 150 9.20 -1.10 -6.29
N ARG A 151 9.92 -2.12 -6.74
CA ARG A 151 11.11 -1.97 -7.57
C ARG A 151 11.23 -3.14 -8.54
N GLU A 152 11.60 -2.83 -9.78
CA GLU A 152 12.07 -3.83 -10.74
C GLU A 152 13.35 -4.48 -10.22
N THR A 153 13.34 -5.81 -10.14
CA THR A 153 14.48 -6.64 -9.78
C THR A 153 14.97 -7.40 -11.00
N THR A 154 16.09 -8.09 -10.87
CA THR A 154 16.58 -9.02 -11.89
C THR A 154 15.59 -10.12 -12.27
N THR A 155 14.61 -10.43 -11.41
CA THR A 155 13.67 -11.55 -11.59
C THR A 155 12.21 -11.13 -11.68
N ALA A 156 11.87 -9.88 -11.37
CA ALA A 156 10.49 -9.39 -11.35
C ALA A 156 10.37 -7.95 -11.86
N ARG A 157 9.40 -7.71 -12.73
CA ARG A 157 8.98 -6.36 -13.16
C ARG A 157 7.89 -5.82 -12.24
N VAL A 158 7.78 -4.50 -12.14
CA VAL A 158 6.64 -3.83 -11.46
C VAL A 158 5.41 -3.95 -12.37
N ASP A 159 4.78 -5.11 -12.32
CA ASP A 159 3.61 -5.48 -13.11
C ASP A 159 2.74 -6.46 -12.29
N GLY A 160 1.42 -6.40 -12.47
CA GLY A 160 0.46 -7.18 -11.69
C GLY A 160 -0.25 -6.38 -10.61
N VAL A 161 -0.93 -7.08 -9.70
CA VAL A 161 -1.76 -6.52 -8.64
C VAL A 161 -1.35 -7.14 -7.30
N GLU A 162 -1.02 -6.29 -6.34
CA GLU A 162 -0.64 -6.67 -4.99
C GLU A 162 -1.63 -6.13 -3.96
N TRP A 163 -1.96 -6.94 -2.96
CA TRP A 163 -2.74 -6.50 -1.80
C TRP A 163 -1.81 -5.91 -0.75
N LEU A 164 -1.97 -4.63 -0.47
CA LEU A 164 -1.21 -3.90 0.54
C LEU A 164 -2.10 -3.66 1.73
N ALA A 165 -1.67 -4.04 2.92
CA ALA A 165 -2.49 -3.96 4.09
C ALA A 165 -1.75 -3.44 5.31
N MET A 166 -2.48 -2.70 6.13
CA MET A 166 -1.98 -2.16 7.38
C MET A 166 -3.01 -2.35 8.48
N VAL A 167 -2.52 -2.58 9.70
CA VAL A 167 -3.32 -2.40 10.92
C VAL A 167 -2.97 -1.07 11.50
N VAL A 168 -3.98 -0.25 11.76
CA VAL A 168 -3.86 1.08 12.35
C VAL A 168 -4.46 1.05 13.74
N VAL A 169 -3.76 1.64 14.69
CA VAL A 169 -4.28 1.96 16.02
C VAL A 169 -4.69 3.43 15.99
N ALA A 170 -5.96 3.71 16.31
CA ALA A 170 -6.51 5.05 16.36
C ALA A 170 -7.15 5.32 17.73
N ASP A 171 -7.10 6.58 18.17
CA ASP A 171 -7.90 7.06 19.28
C ASP A 171 -9.35 7.21 18.82
N PRO A 172 -10.34 6.57 19.48
CA PRO A 172 -11.74 6.65 19.09
C PRO A 172 -12.33 8.06 19.20
N SER A 173 -11.72 8.95 20.00
CA SER A 173 -12.22 10.31 20.22
C SER A 173 -11.71 11.33 19.19
N ALA A 174 -10.52 11.10 18.64
CA ALA A 174 -9.86 12.06 17.74
C ALA A 174 -10.28 11.91 16.26
N GLY A 175 -10.87 10.77 15.93
CA GLY A 175 -11.16 10.41 14.55
C GLY A 175 -9.89 10.09 13.75
N GLY A 176 -9.96 9.18 12.79
CA GLY A 176 -8.81 8.78 11.96
C GLY A 176 -9.11 8.85 10.46
N GLU A 177 -8.17 9.38 9.69
CA GLU A 177 -8.14 9.29 8.24
C GLU A 177 -6.78 8.84 7.71
N ALA A 178 -6.78 8.22 6.53
CA ALA A 178 -5.57 7.93 5.77
C ALA A 178 -5.61 8.68 4.45
N GLU A 179 -4.61 9.53 4.21
CA GLU A 179 -4.40 10.21 2.93
C GLU A 179 -3.45 9.39 2.07
N LEU A 180 -3.92 8.94 0.90
CA LEU A 180 -3.13 8.12 -0.02
C LEU A 180 -2.40 8.97 -1.06
N ALA A 181 -1.20 8.53 -1.43
CA ALA A 181 -0.47 9.05 -2.56
C ALA A 181 0.24 7.92 -3.31
N VAL A 182 0.29 7.99 -4.64
CA VAL A 182 1.05 7.05 -5.47
C VAL A 182 2.06 7.79 -6.33
N THR A 183 3.26 7.25 -6.39
CA THR A 183 4.31 7.69 -7.32
C THR A 183 4.81 6.51 -8.14
N ALA A 184 5.28 6.78 -9.36
CA ALA A 184 5.83 5.78 -10.26
C ALA A 184 7.02 6.37 -11.04
N SER A 185 7.98 5.54 -11.39
CA SER A 185 9.08 5.89 -12.29
C SER A 185 9.01 5.03 -13.53
N VAL A 186 8.85 5.65 -14.70
CA VAL A 186 8.71 4.98 -15.99
C VAL A 186 9.99 5.14 -16.79
N ARG A 187 10.53 4.03 -17.29
CA ARG A 187 11.70 4.03 -18.19
C ARG A 187 11.24 4.22 -19.63
N ARG A 188 11.65 5.33 -20.23
CA ARG A 188 11.31 5.76 -21.59
C ARG A 188 12.09 4.97 -22.64
N ALA A 189 11.64 5.00 -23.90
CA ALA A 189 12.28 4.32 -25.01
C ALA A 189 13.76 4.73 -25.23
N GLY A 190 14.12 5.97 -24.86
CA GLY A 190 15.49 6.47 -24.90
C GLY A 190 16.38 6.03 -23.73
N GLY A 191 15.85 5.27 -22.76
CA GLY A 191 16.56 4.82 -21.57
C GLY A 191 16.42 5.74 -20.35
N ASP A 192 15.96 6.98 -20.55
CA ASP A 192 15.71 7.94 -19.46
C ASP A 192 14.58 7.46 -18.53
N VAL A 193 14.68 7.82 -17.25
CA VAL A 193 13.65 7.52 -16.25
C VAL A 193 12.93 8.81 -15.88
N ALA A 194 11.62 8.83 -16.06
CA ALA A 194 10.77 9.96 -15.70
C ALA A 194 9.88 9.62 -14.49
N ALA A 195 9.66 10.59 -13.61
CA ALA A 195 8.87 10.43 -12.39
C ALA A 195 7.44 10.92 -12.58
N TYR A 196 6.49 10.16 -12.05
CA TYR A 196 5.06 10.40 -12.13
C TYR A 196 4.44 10.35 -10.75
N ARG A 197 3.37 11.13 -10.56
CA ARG A 197 2.44 11.03 -9.42
C ARG A 197 1.06 10.66 -9.94
N ALA A 198 0.31 9.85 -9.19
CA ALA A 198 -1.07 9.56 -9.55
C ALA A 198 -2.00 10.69 -9.11
N LYS A 199 -2.94 11.07 -9.98
CA LYS A 199 -4.13 11.83 -9.59
C LYS A 199 -5.16 10.84 -9.07
N LEU A 200 -5.36 10.84 -7.75
CA LEU A 200 -6.32 9.96 -7.10
C LEU A 200 -7.68 10.64 -7.01
N PRO A 201 -8.79 9.96 -7.35
CA PRO A 201 -10.12 10.42 -7.01
C PRO A 201 -10.26 10.61 -5.49
N ASP A 202 -11.05 11.58 -5.03
CA ASP A 202 -11.19 11.93 -3.61
C ASP A 202 -11.49 10.74 -2.70
N HIS A 203 -12.35 9.82 -3.16
CA HIS A 203 -12.75 8.64 -2.39
C HIS A 203 -11.63 7.60 -2.22
N LEU A 204 -10.57 7.65 -3.06
CA LEU A 204 -9.34 6.86 -2.89
C LEU A 204 -8.25 7.69 -2.21
N ALA A 205 -8.18 8.99 -2.49
CA ALA A 205 -7.19 9.88 -1.91
C ALA A 205 -7.33 10.00 -0.39
N ARG A 206 -8.56 9.89 0.14
CA ARG A 206 -8.83 10.02 1.58
C ARG A 206 -9.76 8.92 2.09
N LEU A 207 -9.24 8.08 2.97
CA LEU A 207 -9.97 6.98 3.58
C LEU A 207 -10.36 7.32 5.01
N ARG A 208 -11.65 7.21 5.35
CA ARG A 208 -12.11 7.32 6.73
C ARG A 208 -11.81 6.03 7.49
N LEU A 209 -10.88 6.09 8.44
CA LEU A 209 -10.53 4.97 9.29
C LEU A 209 -11.55 4.82 10.43
N THR A 210 -12.07 5.94 10.92
CA THR A 210 -13.11 5.98 11.96
C THR A 210 -14.19 6.99 11.57
N ASP A 211 -15.36 6.86 12.18
CA ASP A 211 -16.45 7.83 12.04
C ASP A 211 -16.11 9.17 12.69
#